data_AF-A0A1Q9JJV7-F1
#
_entry.id   AF-A0A1Q9JJV7-F1
#
_cell.length_a   1.000
_cell.length_b   1.000
_cell.length_c   1.000
_cell.angle_alpha   90.00
_cell.angle_beta   90.00
_cell.angle_gamma   90.00
#
_symmetry.space_group_name_H-M   'P 1'
#
loop_
_entity.id
_entity.type
_entity.pdbx_description
1 polymer ?
#
loop_
_entity_poly.entity_id
_entity_poly.type
_entity_poly.pdbx_seq_one_letter_code
_entity_poly.pdbx_strand_id
1 'polypeptide(L)'
;MKLTSSHLKYLLAIYEIAKETPEVSSSGIARKLSVSKPSVSTMLVSLQERGFLVKERYGKVHLTDSGYQIARRISENVDTLVDNLPKTGLALTSGEIHAIACIVATEMPDKNFTSV
;
A
#
# COMPACT_ATOMS: atom_id res chain seq x y z
N MET A 1 -7.32 9.22 15.55
CA MET A 1 -6.76 9.91 14.35
C MET A 1 -7.00 9.02 13.13
N LYS A 2 -7.56 9.56 12.04
CA LYS A 2 -7.84 8.80 10.82
C LYS A 2 -6.57 8.67 9.96
N LEU A 3 -6.27 7.48 9.44
CA LEU A 3 -5.22 7.29 8.43
C LEU A 3 -5.65 8.03 7.15
N THR A 4 -4.70 8.72 6.50
CA THR A 4 -4.95 9.38 5.20
C THR A 4 -4.61 8.42 4.06
N SER A 5 -5.13 8.68 2.87
CA SER A 5 -4.86 7.89 1.66
C SER A 5 -3.36 7.76 1.38
N SER A 6 -2.55 8.80 1.68
CA SER A 6 -1.09 8.73 1.57
C SER A 6 -0.48 7.71 2.53
N HIS A 7 -0.93 7.63 3.78
CA HIS A 7 -0.42 6.60 4.70
C HIS A 7 -0.76 5.20 4.18
N LEU A 8 -1.97 5.01 3.65
CA LEU A 8 -2.42 3.74 3.11
C LEU A 8 -1.63 3.31 1.86
N LYS A 9 -1.32 4.24 0.96
CA LYS A 9 -0.45 4.00 -0.20
C LYS A 9 0.93 3.47 0.22
N TYR A 10 1.50 4.03 1.29
CA TYR A 10 2.78 3.57 1.82
C TYR A 10 2.69 2.20 2.48
N LEU A 11 1.64 1.94 3.28
CA LEU A 11 1.43 0.63 3.89
C LEU A 11 1.25 -0.47 2.84
N LEU A 12 0.45 -0.21 1.79
CA LEU A 12 0.27 -1.11 0.66
C LEU A 12 1.60 -1.37 -0.07
N ALA A 13 2.36 -0.32 -0.38
CA ALA A 13 3.64 -0.47 -1.06
C ALA A 13 4.66 -1.28 -0.25
N ILE A 14 4.74 -1.04 1.07
CA ILE A 14 5.60 -1.82 1.98
C ILE A 14 5.17 -3.28 1.99
N TYR A 15 3.86 -3.55 2.08
CA TYR A 15 3.32 -4.89 2.07
C TYR A 15 3.63 -5.64 0.77
N GLU A 16 3.45 -5.01 -0.39
CA GLU A 16 3.78 -5.62 -1.68
C GLU A 16 5.28 -5.91 -1.83
N ILE A 17 6.16 -4.98 -1.43
CA ILE A 17 7.61 -5.20 -1.46
C ILE A 17 8.00 -6.35 -0.51
N ALA A 18 7.34 -6.44 0.67
CA ALA A 18 7.59 -7.49 1.64
C ALA A 18 7.17 -8.88 1.15
N LYS A 19 6.22 -8.98 0.21
CA LYS A 19 5.84 -10.25 -0.44
C LYS A 19 6.89 -10.73 -1.43
N GLU A 20 7.56 -9.81 -2.13
CA GLU A 20 8.58 -10.14 -3.14
C GLU A 20 9.97 -10.31 -2.53
N THR A 21 10.27 -9.55 -1.48
CA THR A 21 11.59 -9.50 -0.87
C THR A 21 11.48 -9.46 0.66
N PRO A 22 12.32 -10.23 1.38
CA PRO A 22 12.31 -10.21 2.85
C PRO A 22 12.83 -8.89 3.46
N GLU A 23 13.43 -8.00 2.65
CA GLU A 23 14.08 -6.78 3.12
C GLU A 23 13.49 -5.54 2.45
N VAL A 24 12.53 -4.88 3.11
CA VAL A 24 11.98 -3.61 2.61
C VAL A 24 12.92 -2.45 2.97
N SER A 25 13.46 -1.79 1.94
CA SER A 25 14.32 -0.61 2.09
C SER A 25 13.60 0.69 1.71
N SER A 26 14.00 1.81 2.32
CA SER A 26 13.44 3.13 1.97
C SER A 26 13.67 3.50 0.49
N SER A 27 14.77 3.04 -0.11
CA SER A 27 15.04 3.20 -1.54
C SER A 27 14.10 2.38 -2.42
N GLY A 28 13.75 1.15 -2.00
CA GLY A 28 12.73 0.33 -2.65
C GLY A 28 11.35 1.01 -2.64
N ILE A 29 10.95 1.52 -1.47
CA ILE A 29 9.69 2.25 -1.31
C ILE A 29 9.67 3.50 -2.21
N ALA A 30 10.74 4.30 -2.19
CA ALA A 30 10.85 5.51 -3.01
C ALA A 30 10.70 5.21 -4.51
N ARG A 31 11.35 4.14 -4.98
CA ARG A 31 11.26 3.69 -6.38
C ARG A 31 9.86 3.21 -6.73
N LYS A 32 9.23 2.38 -5.88
CA LYS A 32 7.89 1.83 -6.15
C LYS A 32 6.81 2.90 -6.19
N LEU A 33 6.90 3.89 -5.30
CA LEU A 33 5.93 4.99 -5.23
C LEU A 33 6.31 6.20 -6.10
N SER A 34 7.45 6.18 -6.80
CA SER A 34 7.96 7.31 -7.60
C SER A 34 8.05 8.62 -6.80
N VAL A 35 8.54 8.56 -5.57
CA VAL A 35 8.67 9.70 -4.64
C VAL A 35 10.12 9.91 -4.19
N SER A 36 10.41 11.08 -3.64
CA SER A 36 11.75 11.41 -3.14
C SER A 36 12.09 10.62 -1.86
N LYS A 37 13.38 10.30 -1.65
CA LYS A 37 13.86 9.66 -0.41
C LYS A 37 13.52 10.48 0.85
N PRO A 38 13.64 11.82 0.88
CA PRO A 38 13.17 12.62 2.01
C PRO A 38 11.68 12.43 2.31
N SER A 39 10.82 12.41 1.28
CA SER A 39 9.38 12.16 1.44
C SER A 39 9.11 10.81 2.10
N VAL A 40 9.83 9.77 1.67
CA VAL A 40 9.72 8.44 2.29
C VAL A 40 10.15 8.48 3.75
N SER A 41 11.29 9.12 4.06
CA SER A 41 11.78 9.20 5.44
C SER A 41 10.76 9.86 6.37
N THR A 42 10.18 10.99 5.97
CA THR A 42 9.15 11.68 6.75
C THR A 42 7.91 10.81 6.96
N MET A 43 7.45 10.12 5.91
CA MET A 43 6.28 9.24 6.00
C MET A 43 6.53 8.02 6.89
N LEU A 44 7.72 7.41 6.80
CA LEU A 44 8.10 6.28 7.64
C LEU A 44 8.14 6.67 9.12
N VAL A 45 8.69 7.83 9.45
CA VAL A 45 8.66 8.35 10.84
C VAL A 45 7.22 8.52 11.31
N SER A 46 6.35 9.14 10.51
CA SER A 46 4.95 9.33 10.91
C SER A 46 4.18 8.01 11.11
N LEU A 47 4.41 7.02 10.25
CA LEU A 47 3.80 5.69 10.38
C LEU A 47 4.37 4.92 11.59
N GLN A 48 5.65 5.11 11.92
CA GLN A 48 6.29 4.52 13.09
C GLN A 48 5.75 5.12 14.40
N GLU A 49 5.62 6.45 14.48
CA GLU A 49 5.02 7.14 15.64
C GLU A 49 3.58 6.69 15.91
N ARG A 50 2.87 6.27 14.86
CA ARG A 50 1.50 5.73 14.93
C ARG A 50 1.46 4.22 15.20
N GLY A 51 2.60 3.53 15.25
CA GLY A 51 2.70 2.11 15.57
C GLY A 51 2.32 1.16 14.42
N PHE A 52 2.37 1.60 13.16
CA PHE A 52 2.06 0.75 12.00
C PHE A 52 3.29 0.10 11.37
N LEU A 53 4.48 0.57 11.70
CA LEU A 53 5.73 -0.02 11.24
C LEU A 53 6.85 0.19 12.26
N VAL A 54 7.92 -0.58 12.10
CA VAL A 54 9.17 -0.43 12.85
C VAL A 54 10.32 -0.35 11.84
N LYS A 55 11.26 0.56 12.11
CA LYS A 55 12.51 0.67 11.35
C LYS A 55 13.67 0.15 12.19
N GLU A 56 14.39 -0.85 11.68
CA GLU A 56 15.59 -1.37 12.33
C GLU A 56 16.82 -0.49 12.09
N ARG A 57 17.87 -0.70 12.90
CA ARG A 57 19.16 0.04 12.81
C ARG A 57 19.80 0.01 11.42
N TYR A 58 19.54 -1.03 10.61
CA TYR A 58 20.07 -1.16 9.25
C TYR A 58 19.14 -0.59 8.16
N GLY A 59 18.08 0.12 8.54
CA GLY A 59 17.17 0.77 7.61
C GLY A 59 16.12 -0.15 6.98
N LYS A 60 15.98 -1.38 7.48
CA LYS A 60 14.90 -2.30 7.13
C LYS A 60 13.59 -1.83 7.76
N VAL A 61 12.53 -1.86 6.97
CA VAL A 61 11.19 -1.46 7.39
C VAL A 61 10.33 -2.72 7.51
N HIS A 62 9.72 -2.90 8.67
CA HIS A 62 8.79 -4.01 8.93
C HIS A 62 7.44 -3.44 9.35
N LEU A 63 6.35 -4.01 8.83
CA LEU A 63 5.01 -3.71 9.33
C LEU A 63 4.85 -4.34 10.72
N THR A 64 4.20 -3.62 11.63
CA THR A 64 3.67 -4.22 12.87
C THR A 64 2.43 -5.05 12.53
N ASP A 65 1.90 -5.82 13.49
CA ASP A 65 0.66 -6.57 13.28
C ASP A 65 -0.50 -5.67 12.84
N SER A 66 -0.63 -4.48 13.44
CA SER A 66 -1.66 -3.52 13.07
C SER A 66 -1.46 -2.96 11.65
N GLY A 67 -0.22 -2.61 11.29
CA GLY A 67 0.11 -2.14 9.94
C GLY A 67 -0.09 -3.23 8.89
N TYR A 68 0.25 -4.46 9.22
CA TYR A 68 0.07 -5.63 8.37
C TYR A 68 -1.40 -5.90 8.10
N GLN A 69 -2.25 -5.92 9.14
CA GLN A 69 -3.70 -6.15 8.95
C GLN A 69 -4.34 -5.10 8.04
N ILE A 70 -3.97 -3.83 8.20
CA ILE A 70 -4.48 -2.74 7.36
C ILE A 70 -3.99 -2.88 5.93
N ALA A 71 -2.68 -3.09 5.74
CA ALA A 71 -2.10 -3.22 4.40
C ALA A 71 -2.65 -4.44 3.65
N ARG A 72 -2.82 -5.56 4.36
CA ARG A 72 -3.43 -6.78 3.83
C ARG A 72 -4.87 -6.52 3.39
N ARG A 73 -5.69 -5.89 4.21
CA ARG A 73 -7.09 -5.56 3.83
C ARG A 73 -7.15 -4.69 2.58
N ILE A 74 -6.25 -3.72 2.44
CA ILE A 74 -6.18 -2.87 1.25
C ILE A 74 -5.75 -3.70 0.04
N SER A 75 -4.77 -4.61 0.19
CA SER A 75 -4.38 -5.53 -0.88
C SER A 75 -5.54 -6.41 -1.32
N GLU A 76 -6.33 -6.97 -0.39
CA GLU A 76 -7.50 -7.80 -0.70
C GLU A 76 -8.57 -6.99 -1.47
N ASN A 77 -8.77 -5.73 -1.10
CA ASN A 77 -9.63 -4.81 -1.85
C ASN A 77 -9.09 -4.53 -3.26
N VAL A 78 -7.77 -4.34 -3.41
CA VAL A 78 -7.13 -4.16 -4.73
C VAL A 78 -7.34 -5.40 -5.59
N ASP A 79 -7.10 -6.59 -5.06
CA ASP A 79 -7.27 -7.85 -5.79
C ASP A 79 -8.73 -8.01 -6.26
N THR A 80 -9.69 -7.72 -5.38
CA THR A 80 -11.12 -7.76 -5.73
C THR A 80 -11.49 -6.74 -6.81
N LEU A 81 -10.90 -5.54 -6.78
CA LEU A 81 -11.11 -4.53 -7.81
C LEU A 81 -10.48 -4.93 -9.13
N VAL A 82 -9.28 -5.53 -9.12
CA VAL A 82 -8.61 -6.03 -10.32
C VAL A 82 -9.45 -7.12 -11.00
N ASP A 83 -10.11 -7.98 -10.23
CA ASP A 83 -10.98 -9.05 -10.78
C ASP A 83 -12.31 -8.52 -11.34
N ASN A 84 -12.82 -7.40 -10.80
CA ASN A 84 -14.12 -6.87 -11.16
C ASN A 84 -14.09 -5.70 -12.17
N LEU A 85 -13.03 -4.91 -12.22
CA LEU A 85 -12.89 -3.79 -13.16
C LEU A 85 -13.00 -4.21 -14.63
N PRO A 86 -12.44 -5.35 -15.10
CA PRO A 86 -12.61 -5.80 -16.48
C PRO A 86 -14.08 -6.04 -16.88
N LYS A 87 -14.95 -6.37 -15.92
CA LYS A 87 -16.39 -6.61 -16.16
C LYS A 87 -17.16 -5.32 -16.48
N THR A 88 -16.56 -4.15 -16.25
CA THR A 88 -17.22 -2.84 -16.46
C THR A 88 -17.27 -2.40 -17.92
N GLY A 89 -16.64 -3.15 -18.85
CA GLY A 89 -16.64 -2.83 -20.28
C GLY A 89 -15.66 -1.73 -20.69
N LEU A 90 -14.81 -1.26 -19.77
CA LEU A 90 -13.73 -0.31 -20.05
C LEU A 90 -12.53 -1.05 -20.70
N ALA A 91 -12.05 -0.56 -21.83
CA ALA A 91 -10.82 -1.06 -22.47
C ALA A 91 -9.59 -0.54 -21.70
N LEU A 92 -9.22 -1.22 -20.62
CA LEU A 92 -8.09 -0.89 -19.77
C LEU A 92 -7.02 -1.96 -19.86
N THR A 93 -5.75 -1.55 -19.85
CA THR A 93 -4.61 -2.45 -19.71
C THR A 93 -4.51 -2.99 -18.28
N SER A 94 -3.80 -4.11 -18.09
CA SER A 94 -3.56 -4.67 -16.75
C SER A 94 -2.88 -3.68 -15.80
N GLY A 95 -2.00 -2.81 -16.32
CA GLY A 95 -1.34 -1.78 -15.52
C GLY A 95 -2.30 -0.67 -15.07
N GLU A 96 -3.20 -0.23 -15.94
CA GLU A 96 -4.23 0.76 -15.61
C GLU A 96 -5.26 0.22 -14.63
N ILE A 97 -5.70 -1.03 -14.82
CA ILE A 97 -6.61 -1.72 -13.89
C ILE A 97 -6.03 -1.73 -12.49
N HIS A 98 -4.77 -2.16 -12.35
CA HIS A 98 -4.10 -2.19 -11.05
C HIS A 98 -3.92 -0.79 -10.45
N ALA A 99 -3.52 0.20 -11.25
CA ALA A 99 -3.38 1.58 -10.79
C ALA A 99 -4.71 2.15 -10.27
N ILE A 100 -5.81 1.93 -11.00
CA ILE A 100 -7.16 2.35 -10.59
C ILE A 100 -7.57 1.63 -9.32
N ALA A 101 -7.37 0.32 -9.24
CA ALA A 101 -7.68 -0.47 -8.06
C ALA A 101 -6.96 0.06 -6.81
N CYS A 102 -5.66 0.36 -6.90
CA CYS A 102 -4.87 0.96 -5.84
C CYS A 102 -5.40 2.34 -5.40
N ILE A 103 -5.78 3.20 -6.35
CA ILE A 103 -6.37 4.50 -6.03
C ILE A 103 -7.70 4.31 -5.28
N VAL A 104 -8.61 3.52 -5.84
CA VAL A 104 -9.95 3.30 -5.26
C VAL A 104 -9.83 2.68 -3.86
N ALA A 105 -9.00 1.65 -3.68
CA ALA A 105 -8.82 0.99 -2.39
C ALA A 105 -8.21 1.91 -1.31
N THR A 106 -7.35 2.86 -1.70
CA THR A 106 -6.71 3.78 -0.75
C THR A 106 -7.55 5.03 -0.45
N GLU A 107 -8.37 5.49 -1.38
CA GLU A 107 -9.32 6.59 -1.14
C GLU A 107 -10.63 6.11 -0.46
N MET A 108 -10.97 4.82 -0.61
CA MET A 108 -12.17 4.21 -0.02
C MET A 108 -11.84 2.96 0.84
N PRO A 109 -11.04 3.10 1.92
CA PRO A 109 -10.57 1.96 2.71
C PRO A 109 -11.64 1.29 3.55
N ASP A 110 -12.72 2.02 3.87
CA ASP A 110 -13.83 1.51 4.69
C ASP A 110 -14.82 0.65 3.89
N LYS A 111 -14.71 0.65 2.55
CA LYS A 111 -15.56 -0.16 1.68
C LYS A 111 -14.99 -1.56 1.52
N ASN A 112 -15.86 -2.56 1.65
CA ASN A 112 -15.55 -3.92 1.25
C ASN A 112 -16.09 -4.09 -0.16
N PHE A 113 -15.21 -4.34 -1.11
CA PHE A 113 -15.60 -4.71 -2.46
C PHE A 113 -15.92 -6.20 -2.42
N THR A 114 -17.17 -6.59 -2.60
CA THR A 114 -17.58 -7.99 -2.69
C THR A 114 -17.58 -8.41 -4.15
N SER A 115 -16.97 -9.56 -4.46
CA SER A 115 -17.13 -10.21 -5.75
C SER A 115 -18.59 -10.62 -5.91
N VAL A 116 -19.27 -10.01 -6.88
CA VAL A 116 -20.59 -10.41 -7.38
C VAL A 116 -20.41 -11.38 -8.54
#